data_AF-A0A3R6KRG7-F1
#
_entry.id   AF-A0A3R6KRG7-F1
#
_cell.length_a   1.000
_cell.length_b   1.000
_cell.length_c   1.000
_cell.angle_alpha   90.00
_cell.angle_beta   90.00
_cell.angle_gamma   90.00
#
_symmetry.space_group_name_H-M   'P 1'
#
loop_
_entity.id
_entity.type
_entity.pdbx_description
1 polymer ?
#
loop_
_entity_poly.entity_id
_entity_poly.type
_entity_poly.pdbx_seq_one_letter_code
_entity_poly.pdbx_strand_id
1 'polypeptide(L)'
;MNITFLNNKVFKLYDSENTAESLTLRFLKSDYSLDVVKDFFDQANVADVAKEIIKTNDEGTYVCTFSNYTSVSSVAEMTVDVVSESTKEIASLDESGKEITTSVPTTETKQVELVVVVLKYVDPTVALVDKLDKQINPTIDVDTCTLDELKKYRQAKNKEAMNDFFRNNPMKHTDGLYYGVEDEDRSEMTEEYMGYMMEKTSNPKAKLEWHSKGSACTERTEEEFGAIAIAVRAYTKPYFNKMQAAKEAIFSAKDKDAVMAVKIFGEE
;
A
#
# COMPACT_ATOMS: atom_id res chain seq x y z
N MET A 1 1.53 34.30 1.81
CA MET A 1 0.82 33.16 1.18
C MET A 1 0.43 32.15 2.24
N ASN A 2 -0.51 31.25 1.95
CA ASN A 2 -0.92 30.19 2.87
C ASN A 2 -0.93 28.83 2.16
N ILE A 3 -0.80 27.76 2.95
CA ILE A 3 -1.06 26.39 2.53
C ILE A 3 -2.10 25.75 3.43
N THR A 4 -2.97 24.95 2.84
CA THR A 4 -4.04 24.21 3.53
C THR A 4 -3.92 22.73 3.19
N PHE A 5 -3.93 21.90 4.23
CA PHE A 5 -3.92 20.43 4.12
C PHE A 5 -5.35 19.87 4.21
N LEU A 6 -5.54 18.60 3.85
CA LEU A 6 -6.86 17.95 3.82
C LEU A 6 -7.58 17.90 5.18
N ASN A 7 -6.84 17.93 6.29
CA ASN A 7 -7.42 18.03 7.63
C ASN A 7 -7.80 19.47 8.02
N ASN A 8 -7.85 20.41 7.06
CA ASN A 8 -8.08 21.84 7.24
C ASN A 8 -7.02 22.55 8.10
N LYS A 9 -5.86 21.93 8.36
CA LYS A 9 -4.74 22.64 8.97
C LYS A 9 -4.19 23.65 7.96
N VAL A 10 -4.06 24.90 8.40
CA VAL A 10 -3.50 26.00 7.61
C VAL A 10 -2.16 26.44 8.20
N PHE A 11 -1.19 26.68 7.33
CA PHE A 11 0.08 27.34 7.68
C PHE A 11 0.29 28.55 6.78
N LYS A 12 0.80 29.63 7.37
CA LYS A 12 1.35 30.74 6.61
C LYS A 12 2.68 30.31 6.01
N LEU A 13 2.84 30.56 4.73
CA LEU A 13 3.97 30.10 3.93
C LEU A 13 4.84 31.29 3.54
N TYR A 14 6.15 31.17 3.76
CA TYR A 14 7.14 32.11 3.24
C TYR A 14 7.22 31.96 1.71
N ASP A 15 7.61 30.76 1.27
CA ASP A 15 7.59 30.38 -0.14
C ASP A 15 7.41 28.86 -0.29
N SER A 16 7.27 28.43 -1.55
CA SER A 16 7.34 27.01 -1.90
C SER A 16 7.99 26.85 -3.25
N GLU A 17 8.63 25.70 -3.43
CA GLU A 17 9.25 25.29 -4.69
C GLU A 17 8.94 23.82 -4.93
N ASN A 18 8.61 23.45 -6.16
CA ASN A 18 8.33 22.06 -6.50
C ASN A 18 9.06 21.64 -7.77
N THR A 19 9.49 20.39 -7.78
CA THR A 19 9.98 19.67 -8.96
C THR A 19 8.96 18.58 -9.32
N ALA A 20 9.30 17.65 -10.20
CA ALA A 20 8.49 16.44 -10.43
C ALA A 20 8.54 15.46 -9.24
N GLU A 21 9.60 15.51 -8.44
CA GLU A 21 9.90 14.50 -7.40
C GLU A 21 9.75 15.03 -5.98
N SER A 22 9.80 16.35 -5.80
CA SER A 22 9.81 16.97 -4.47
C SER A 22 9.04 18.27 -4.40
N LEU A 23 8.50 18.56 -3.22
CA LEU A 23 7.89 19.82 -2.84
C LEU A 23 8.62 20.33 -1.60
N THR A 24 9.21 21.51 -1.71
CA THR A 24 9.84 22.24 -0.60
C THR A 24 8.88 23.32 -0.13
N LEU A 25 8.54 23.28 1.16
CA LEU A 25 7.74 24.26 1.85
C LEU A 25 8.63 25.01 2.85
N ARG A 26 8.63 26.34 2.80
CA ARG A 26 9.43 27.16 3.71
C ARG A 26 8.51 28.01 4.58
N PHE A 27 8.72 27.93 5.89
CA PHE A 27 7.97 28.64 6.91
C PHE A 27 8.89 29.62 7.62
N LEU A 28 8.42 30.82 7.93
CA LEU A 28 9.20 31.75 8.76
C LEU A 28 9.29 31.21 10.18
N LYS A 29 10.50 31.18 10.75
CA LYS A 29 10.71 30.76 12.14
C LYS A 29 10.02 31.70 13.14
N SER A 30 9.80 32.95 12.75
CA SER A 30 9.00 33.91 13.53
C SER A 30 7.51 33.54 13.62
N ASP A 31 6.99 32.80 12.63
CA ASP A 31 5.59 32.37 12.60
C ASP A 31 5.43 30.98 13.25
N TYR A 32 6.40 30.08 13.05
CA TYR A 32 6.36 28.70 13.56
C TYR A 32 7.74 28.22 14.00
N SER A 33 7.85 27.65 15.21
CA SER A 33 9.07 26.96 15.64
C SER A 33 9.25 25.63 14.91
N LEU A 34 10.50 25.12 14.89
CA LEU A 34 10.81 23.80 14.32
C LEU A 34 9.90 22.70 14.89
N ASP A 35 9.73 22.66 16.21
CA ASP A 35 8.94 21.63 16.89
C ASP A 35 7.48 21.64 16.44
N VAL A 36 6.87 22.83 16.29
CA VAL A 36 5.46 22.95 15.84
C VAL A 36 5.28 22.40 14.43
N VAL A 37 6.22 22.69 13.53
CA VAL A 37 6.17 22.18 12.16
C VAL A 37 6.45 20.67 12.16
N LYS A 38 7.46 20.23 12.90
CA LYS A 38 7.86 18.82 13.01
C LYS A 38 6.74 17.95 13.59
N ASP A 39 6.09 18.39 14.66
CA ASP A 39 4.97 17.67 15.28
C ASP A 39 3.78 17.48 14.31
N PHE A 40 3.59 18.40 13.35
CA PHE A 40 2.58 18.22 12.31
C PHE A 40 3.01 17.19 11.26
N PHE A 41 4.26 17.22 10.83
CA PHE A 41 4.76 16.32 9.78
C PHE A 41 5.15 14.93 10.28
N ASP A 42 5.33 14.73 11.59
CA ASP A 42 5.60 13.43 12.21
C ASP A 42 4.31 12.64 12.55
N GLN A 43 3.13 13.17 12.21
CA GLN A 43 1.85 12.48 12.47
C GLN A 43 1.73 11.18 11.67
N ALA A 44 1.18 10.13 12.29
CA ALA A 44 1.01 8.83 11.67
C ALA A 44 0.17 8.85 10.36
N ASN A 45 -0.72 9.83 10.22
CA ASN A 45 -1.57 10.03 9.05
C ASN A 45 -1.09 11.17 8.13
N VAL A 46 0.14 11.69 8.29
CA VAL A 46 0.65 12.81 7.48
C VAL A 46 0.56 12.51 5.98
N ALA A 47 0.82 11.26 5.58
CA ALA A 47 0.74 10.84 4.19
C ALA A 47 -0.67 11.00 3.61
N ASP A 48 -1.71 10.74 4.40
CA ASP A 48 -3.10 10.97 3.99
C ASP A 48 -3.44 12.46 3.97
N VAL A 49 -2.98 13.21 4.98
CA VAL A 49 -3.24 14.65 5.14
C VAL A 49 -2.57 15.47 4.02
N ALA A 50 -1.40 15.03 3.55
CA ALA A 50 -0.60 15.68 2.51
C ALA A 50 -0.89 15.19 1.08
N LYS A 51 -1.92 14.34 0.88
CA LYS A 51 -2.35 13.91 -0.47
C LYS A 51 -2.69 15.09 -1.37
N GLU A 52 -3.28 16.12 -0.78
CA GLU A 52 -3.61 17.36 -1.45
C GLU A 52 -3.24 18.53 -0.56
N ILE A 53 -2.40 19.43 -1.08
CA ILE A 53 -1.98 20.65 -0.40
C ILE A 53 -2.38 21.82 -1.28
N ILE A 54 -3.28 22.66 -0.78
CA ILE A 54 -3.82 23.80 -1.52
C ILE A 54 -3.05 25.05 -1.12
N LYS A 55 -2.49 25.76 -2.10
CA LYS A 55 -1.81 27.04 -1.90
C LYS A 55 -2.75 28.20 -2.23
N THR A 56 -2.81 29.19 -1.34
CA THR A 56 -3.56 30.43 -1.54
C THR A 56 -2.67 31.66 -1.31
N ASN A 57 -3.05 32.80 -1.88
CA ASN A 57 -2.42 34.09 -1.59
C ASN A 57 -2.90 34.63 -0.22
N ASP A 58 -2.40 35.80 0.19
CA ASP A 58 -2.77 36.40 1.49
C ASP A 58 -4.22 36.92 1.55
N GLU A 59 -4.90 36.99 0.40
CA GLU A 59 -6.33 37.34 0.28
C GLU A 59 -7.22 36.09 0.28
N GLY A 60 -6.64 34.89 0.36
CA GLY A 60 -7.35 33.61 0.31
C GLY A 60 -7.70 33.13 -1.11
N THR A 61 -7.19 33.79 -2.15
CA THR A 61 -7.39 33.37 -3.54
C THR A 61 -6.53 32.14 -3.85
N TYR A 62 -7.12 31.15 -4.52
CA TYR A 62 -6.42 29.95 -4.98
C TYR A 62 -5.24 30.27 -5.90
N VAL A 63 -4.10 29.60 -5.67
CA VAL A 63 -2.89 29.71 -6.48
C VAL A 63 -2.64 28.41 -7.24
N CYS A 64 -2.47 27.30 -6.51
CA CYS A 64 -2.26 25.98 -7.08
C CYS A 64 -2.57 24.88 -6.06
N THR A 65 -2.65 23.64 -6.55
CA THR A 65 -2.72 22.43 -5.73
C THR A 65 -1.47 21.58 -5.98
N PHE A 66 -0.84 21.13 -4.91
CA PHE A 66 0.19 20.11 -4.95
C PHE A 66 -0.44 18.76 -4.59
N SER A 67 -0.34 17.79 -5.49
CA SER A 67 -0.93 16.47 -5.32
C SER A 67 0.13 15.40 -5.12
N ASN A 68 -0.14 14.48 -4.20
CA ASN A 68 0.64 13.27 -3.94
C ASN A 68 2.08 13.46 -3.42
N TYR A 69 2.40 14.62 -2.83
CA TYR A 69 3.64 14.82 -2.08
C TYR A 69 3.48 14.32 -0.64
N THR A 70 3.36 13.00 -0.49
CA THR A 70 2.87 12.37 0.75
C THR A 70 3.98 11.82 1.65
N SER A 71 5.22 11.75 1.16
CA SER A 71 6.34 11.21 1.93
C SER A 71 7.24 12.32 2.46
N VAL A 72 7.33 12.47 3.78
CA VAL A 72 8.20 13.47 4.40
C VAL A 72 9.66 13.02 4.28
N SER A 73 10.46 13.80 3.55
CA SER A 73 11.90 13.54 3.40
C SER A 73 12.73 14.18 4.50
N SER A 74 12.39 15.40 4.91
CA SER A 74 13.11 16.13 5.95
C SER A 74 12.31 17.30 6.50
N VAL A 75 12.57 17.64 7.76
CA VAL A 75 12.13 18.88 8.42
C VAL A 75 13.35 19.46 9.14
N ALA A 76 13.80 20.66 8.78
CA ALA A 76 15.02 21.25 9.32
C ALA A 76 14.98 22.79 9.31
N GLU A 77 15.85 23.43 10.10
CA GLU A 77 16.04 24.88 10.05
C GLU A 77 17.07 25.28 8.97
N MET A 78 16.88 26.45 8.38
CA MET A 78 17.77 27.04 7.39
C MET A 78 17.79 28.56 7.52
N THR A 79 18.96 29.17 7.38
CA THR A 79 19.09 30.63 7.30
C THR A 79 19.47 31.03 5.88
N VAL A 80 18.77 32.03 5.34
CA VAL A 80 19.02 32.57 3.99
C VAL A 80 19.25 34.06 4.04
N ASP A 81 20.17 34.56 3.21
CA ASP A 81 20.41 35.99 3.04
C ASP A 81 19.51 36.54 1.94
N VAL A 82 18.62 37.47 2.29
CA VAL A 82 17.73 38.16 1.37
C VAL A 82 18.25 39.56 1.12
N VAL A 83 18.56 39.87 -0.13
CA VAL A 83 18.97 41.20 -0.56
C VAL A 83 17.74 41.98 -0.98
N SER A 84 17.45 43.09 -0.31
CA SER A 84 16.36 44.00 -0.67
C SER A 84 16.90 45.36 -1.10
N GLU A 85 16.24 45.99 -2.06
CA GLU A 85 16.49 47.39 -2.42
C GLU A 85 16.19 48.30 -1.22
N SER A 86 17.06 49.26 -1.00
CA SER A 86 17.00 50.23 0.08
C SER A 86 17.52 51.57 -0.43
N THR A 87 17.40 52.61 0.38
CA THR A 87 17.90 53.94 0.06
C THR A 87 18.73 54.46 1.23
N LYS A 88 19.84 55.11 0.93
CA LYS A 88 20.70 55.76 1.92
C LYS A 88 20.71 57.25 1.70
N GLU A 89 20.44 58.03 2.75
CA GLU A 89 20.56 59.48 2.71
C GLU A 89 22.03 59.90 2.76
N ILE A 90 22.45 60.77 1.85
CA ILE A 90 23.78 61.37 1.79
C ILE A 90 23.68 62.90 1.70
N ALA A 91 24.71 63.61 2.15
CA ALA A 91 24.81 65.05 1.98
C ALA A 91 25.16 65.41 0.54
N SER A 92 24.55 66.48 0.01
CA SER A 92 24.80 67.07 -1.30
C SER A 92 24.66 68.60 -1.22
N LEU A 93 24.91 69.30 -2.32
CA LEU A 93 24.74 70.76 -2.42
C LEU A 93 23.67 71.09 -3.47
N ASP A 94 22.83 72.08 -3.18
CA ASP A 94 21.91 72.65 -4.17
C ASP A 94 22.61 73.62 -5.15
N GLU A 95 21.87 74.16 -6.12
CA GLU A 95 22.38 75.10 -7.12
C GLU A 95 22.96 76.40 -6.51
N SER A 96 22.65 76.71 -5.24
CA SER A 96 23.14 77.87 -4.50
C SER A 96 24.30 77.53 -3.55
N GLY A 97 24.78 76.28 -3.55
CA GLY A 97 25.87 75.82 -2.68
C GLY A 97 25.46 75.57 -1.23
N LYS A 98 24.16 75.43 -0.94
CA LYS A 98 23.66 75.09 0.40
C LYS A 98 23.55 73.57 0.56
N GLU A 99 23.91 73.07 1.75
CA GLU A 99 23.77 71.64 2.07
C GLU A 99 22.30 71.18 2.00
N ILE A 100 22.09 70.08 1.28
CA ILE A 100 20.84 69.33 1.16
C ILE A 100 21.11 67.85 1.40
N THR A 101 20.08 67.08 1.74
CA THR A 101 20.15 65.61 1.76
C THR A 101 19.57 65.05 0.46
N THR A 102 20.20 64.01 -0.08
CA THR A 102 19.68 63.26 -1.23
C THR A 102 19.72 61.77 -0.96
N SER A 103 18.75 61.05 -1.54
CA SER A 103 18.57 59.62 -1.34
C SER A 103 19.22 58.86 -2.49
N VAL A 104 20.22 58.01 -2.19
CA VAL A 104 20.85 57.14 -3.19
C VAL A 104 20.37 55.70 -3.03
N PRO A 105 20.06 55.00 -4.14
CA PRO A 105 19.75 53.57 -4.09
C PRO A 105 20.93 52.77 -3.51
N THR A 106 20.63 51.85 -2.61
CA THR A 106 21.57 50.87 -2.05
C THR A 106 20.85 49.53 -1.89
N THR A 107 21.56 48.50 -1.45
CA THR A 107 20.96 47.25 -1.02
C THR A 107 21.20 47.03 0.47
N GLU A 108 20.27 46.32 1.10
CA GLU A 108 20.40 45.81 2.47
C GLU A 108 20.28 44.28 2.43
N THR A 109 21.18 43.59 3.12
CA THR A 109 21.11 42.12 3.27
C THR A 109 20.50 41.80 4.62
N LYS A 110 19.40 41.04 4.63
CA LYS A 110 18.73 40.56 5.85
C LYS A 110 18.79 39.05 5.92
N GLN A 111 19.16 38.53 7.09
CA GLN A 111 19.06 37.11 7.38
C GLN A 111 17.63 36.75 7.71
N VAL A 112 17.09 35.75 7.02
CA VAL A 112 15.77 35.19 7.26
C VAL A 112 15.94 33.76 7.75
N GLU A 113 15.43 33.49 8.95
CA GLU A 113 15.41 32.17 9.55
C GLU A 113 14.13 31.42 9.13
N LEU A 114 14.30 30.23 8.59
CA LEU A 114 13.24 29.41 8.02
C LEU A 114 13.22 28.01 8.65
N VAL A 115 12.02 27.44 8.73
CA VAL A 115 11.83 25.99 8.86
C VAL A 115 11.47 25.46 7.48
N VAL A 116 12.23 24.48 7.00
CA VAL A 116 12.11 23.90 5.66
C VAL A 116 11.62 22.47 5.76
N VAL A 117 10.55 22.17 5.03
CA VAL A 117 9.99 20.82 4.90
C VAL A 117 10.12 20.38 3.46
N VAL A 118 10.69 19.20 3.25
CA VAL A 118 10.79 18.57 1.93
C VAL A 118 9.89 17.34 1.91
N LEU A 119 8.92 17.35 1.01
CA LEU A 119 8.01 16.24 0.73
C LEU A 119 8.40 15.60 -0.60
N LYS A 120 8.31 14.28 -0.71
CA LYS A 120 8.52 13.52 -1.94
C LYS A 120 7.20 13.14 -2.58
N TYR A 121 7.18 13.22 -3.89
CA TYR A 121 6.09 12.69 -4.71
C TYR A 121 6.03 11.17 -4.56
N VAL A 122 4.81 10.64 -4.41
CA VAL A 122 4.52 9.22 -4.40
C VAL A 122 3.50 8.95 -5.50
N ASP A 123 3.83 8.09 -6.45
CA ASP A 123 2.92 7.74 -7.53
C ASP A 123 1.68 7.02 -6.94
N PRO A 124 0.46 7.55 -7.13
CA PRO A 124 -0.76 6.97 -6.57
C PRO A 124 -1.07 5.58 -7.15
N THR A 125 -0.64 5.29 -8.37
CA THR A 125 -0.79 3.99 -9.02
C THR A 125 0.13 2.98 -8.35
N VAL A 126 1.40 3.33 -8.16
CA VAL A 126 2.36 2.46 -7.46
C VAL A 126 1.90 2.22 -6.02
N ALA A 127 1.48 3.26 -5.31
CA ALA A 127 0.96 3.13 -3.95
C ALA A 127 -0.31 2.25 -3.88
N LEU A 128 -1.19 2.32 -4.88
CA LEU A 128 -2.36 1.46 -4.97
C LEU A 128 -1.96 0.01 -5.28
N VAL A 129 -1.05 -0.21 -6.23
CA VAL A 129 -0.51 -1.54 -6.57
C VAL A 129 0.13 -2.17 -5.34
N ASP A 130 0.98 -1.45 -4.60
CA ASP A 130 1.61 -1.95 -3.38
C ASP A 130 0.57 -2.31 -2.31
N LYS A 131 -0.50 -1.51 -2.20
CA LYS A 131 -1.60 -1.77 -1.28
C LYS A 131 -2.39 -3.02 -1.67
N LEU A 132 -2.68 -3.19 -2.97
CA LEU A 132 -3.37 -4.36 -3.50
C LEU A 132 -2.48 -5.62 -3.40
N ASP A 133 -1.19 -5.50 -3.69
CA ASP A 133 -0.23 -6.60 -3.54
C ASP A 133 -0.14 -7.04 -2.08
N LYS A 134 -0.09 -6.13 -1.11
CA LYS A 134 -0.18 -6.49 0.32
C LYS A 134 -1.48 -7.18 0.71
N GLN A 135 -2.58 -6.92 0.00
CA GLN A 135 -3.88 -7.59 0.24
C GLN A 135 -3.94 -8.98 -0.39
N ILE A 136 -3.34 -9.16 -1.57
CA ILE A 136 -3.39 -10.39 -2.35
C ILE A 136 -2.23 -11.34 -1.98
N ASN A 137 -1.03 -10.79 -1.84
CA ASN A 137 0.22 -11.45 -1.50
C ASN A 137 0.80 -10.84 -0.21
N PRO A 138 0.20 -11.11 0.97
CA PRO A 138 0.73 -10.57 2.21
C PRO A 138 2.20 -11.01 2.35
N THR A 139 3.11 -10.06 2.41
CA THR A 139 4.48 -10.29 2.86
C THR A 139 4.47 -9.98 4.35
N ILE A 140 4.84 -10.96 5.18
CA ILE A 140 4.94 -10.74 6.61
C ILE A 140 6.37 -10.31 6.93
N ASP A 141 6.49 -9.18 7.61
CA ASP A 141 7.75 -8.81 8.24
C ASP A 141 7.90 -9.65 9.52
N VAL A 142 8.82 -10.61 9.46
CA VAL A 142 9.08 -11.56 10.55
C VAL A 142 9.55 -10.83 11.81
N ASP A 143 10.21 -9.67 11.69
CA ASP A 143 10.74 -8.94 12.84
C ASP A 143 9.61 -8.23 13.60
N THR A 144 8.68 -7.61 12.89
CA THR A 144 7.63 -6.77 13.49
C THR A 144 6.31 -7.49 13.77
N CYS A 145 6.02 -8.62 13.12
CA CYS A 145 4.77 -9.35 13.36
C CYS A 145 4.73 -10.06 14.74
N THR A 146 3.54 -10.45 15.18
CA THR A 146 3.37 -11.34 16.33
C THR A 146 3.61 -12.81 15.94
N LEU A 147 3.89 -13.67 16.93
CA LEU A 147 4.03 -15.11 16.71
C LEU A 147 2.76 -15.72 16.08
N ASP A 148 1.58 -15.29 16.50
CA ASP A 148 0.31 -15.79 15.99
C ASP A 148 0.04 -15.36 14.54
N GLU A 149 0.42 -14.14 14.18
CA GLU A 149 0.37 -13.68 12.78
C GLU A 149 1.32 -14.50 11.91
N LEU A 150 2.54 -14.77 12.38
CA LEU A 150 3.50 -15.61 11.67
C LEU A 150 3.00 -17.04 11.47
N LYS A 151 2.39 -17.65 12.49
CA LYS A 151 1.77 -18.99 12.38
C LYS A 151 0.65 -19.02 11.35
N LYS A 152 -0.24 -18.03 11.37
CA LYS A 152 -1.34 -17.92 10.39
C LYS A 152 -0.79 -17.73 8.98
N TYR A 153 0.21 -16.86 8.83
CA TYR A 153 0.88 -16.62 7.56
C TYR A 153 1.54 -17.87 6.99
N ARG A 154 2.38 -18.56 7.78
CA ARG A 154 3.03 -19.81 7.35
C ARG A 154 2.02 -20.89 7.00
N GLN A 155 0.92 -21.00 7.75
CA GLN A 155 -0.14 -21.95 7.41
C GLN A 155 -0.89 -21.58 6.12
N ALA A 156 -1.08 -20.29 5.84
CA ALA A 156 -1.66 -19.86 4.57
C ALA A 156 -0.76 -20.27 3.40
N LYS A 157 0.56 -20.01 3.51
CA LYS A 157 1.55 -20.45 2.51
C LYS A 157 1.59 -21.97 2.34
N ASN A 158 1.50 -22.73 3.43
CA ASN A 158 1.42 -24.20 3.39
C ASN A 158 0.19 -24.72 2.62
N LYS A 159 -0.98 -24.06 2.76
CA LYS A 159 -2.19 -24.40 2.00
C LYS A 159 -2.07 -24.01 0.53
N GLU A 160 -1.57 -22.80 0.27
CA GLU A 160 -1.37 -22.27 -1.08
C GLU A 160 -0.43 -23.18 -1.89
N ALA A 161 0.72 -23.56 -1.32
CA ALA A 161 1.69 -24.44 -1.97
C ALA A 161 1.11 -25.84 -2.29
N MET A 162 0.28 -26.40 -1.41
CA MET A 162 -0.43 -27.65 -1.69
C MET A 162 -1.45 -27.49 -2.83
N ASN A 163 -2.17 -26.36 -2.85
CA ASN A 163 -3.15 -26.10 -3.90
C ASN A 163 -2.47 -25.87 -5.27
N ASP A 164 -1.34 -25.16 -5.29
CA ASP A 164 -0.50 -24.99 -6.48
C ASP A 164 0.05 -26.31 -7.01
N PHE A 165 0.43 -27.22 -6.11
CA PHE A 165 0.79 -28.57 -6.49
C PHE A 165 -0.38 -29.28 -7.18
N PHE A 166 -1.59 -29.21 -6.62
CA PHE A 166 -2.78 -29.83 -7.24
C PHE A 166 -3.13 -29.23 -8.60
N ARG A 167 -3.00 -27.91 -8.77
CA ARG A 167 -3.23 -27.26 -10.07
C ARG A 167 -2.35 -27.85 -11.17
N ASN A 168 -1.10 -28.16 -10.83
CA ASN A 168 -0.09 -28.70 -11.75
C ASN A 168 -0.07 -30.23 -11.81
N ASN A 169 -0.77 -30.92 -10.91
CA ASN A 169 -0.79 -32.38 -10.80
C ASN A 169 -2.25 -32.88 -10.75
N PRO A 170 -3.00 -32.77 -11.86
CA PRO A 170 -4.36 -33.29 -11.92
C PRO A 170 -4.37 -34.82 -11.80
N MET A 171 -5.46 -35.36 -11.26
CA MET A 171 -5.60 -36.81 -11.11
C MET A 171 -6.00 -37.45 -12.43
N LYS A 172 -5.23 -38.44 -12.89
CA LYS A 172 -5.64 -39.33 -13.97
C LYS A 172 -6.62 -40.38 -13.44
N HIS A 173 -7.84 -40.42 -13.98
CA HIS A 173 -8.85 -41.41 -13.60
C HIS A 173 -8.79 -42.66 -14.51
N THR A 174 -9.54 -43.70 -14.13
CA THR A 174 -9.55 -45.00 -14.85
C THR A 174 -10.16 -44.93 -16.25
N ASP A 175 -10.92 -43.88 -16.55
CA ASP A 175 -11.44 -43.56 -17.89
C ASP A 175 -10.36 -42.96 -18.83
N GLY A 176 -9.15 -42.72 -18.31
CA GLY A 176 -8.02 -42.15 -19.04
C GLY A 176 -7.99 -40.61 -19.05
N LEU A 177 -9.01 -39.94 -18.51
CA LEU A 177 -9.11 -38.49 -18.44
C LEU A 177 -8.40 -37.93 -17.19
N TYR A 178 -8.10 -36.64 -17.23
CA TYR A 178 -7.52 -35.90 -16.10
C TYR A 178 -8.60 -35.04 -15.46
N TYR A 179 -8.74 -35.13 -14.14
CA TYR A 179 -9.68 -34.33 -13.37
C TYR A 179 -8.94 -33.35 -12.47
N GLY A 180 -9.52 -32.17 -12.33
CA GLY A 180 -9.10 -31.19 -11.37
C GLY A 180 -9.24 -31.71 -9.93
N VAL A 181 -8.33 -31.28 -9.07
CA VAL A 181 -8.22 -31.72 -7.67
C VAL A 181 -7.86 -30.59 -6.73
N GLU A 182 -7.82 -29.34 -7.23
CA GLU A 182 -7.55 -28.17 -6.42
C GLU A 182 -8.74 -27.86 -5.50
N ASP A 183 -8.63 -26.87 -4.63
CA ASP A 183 -9.69 -26.54 -3.67
C ASP A 183 -10.97 -26.06 -4.36
N GLU A 184 -10.83 -25.33 -5.46
CA GLU A 184 -11.92 -24.88 -6.31
C GLU A 184 -12.63 -26.08 -6.95
N ASP A 185 -11.91 -26.96 -7.65
CA ASP A 185 -12.48 -28.17 -8.29
C ASP A 185 -13.28 -29.04 -7.30
N ARG A 186 -12.79 -29.21 -6.06
CA ARG A 186 -13.45 -30.03 -5.05
C ARG A 186 -14.66 -29.33 -4.41
N SER A 187 -14.63 -28.00 -4.36
CA SER A 187 -15.76 -27.19 -3.90
C SER A 187 -16.87 -27.21 -4.94
N GLU A 188 -16.55 -27.00 -6.22
CA GLU A 188 -17.47 -27.12 -7.35
C GLU A 188 -18.12 -28.51 -7.39
N MET A 189 -17.34 -29.58 -7.19
CA MET A 189 -17.87 -30.94 -7.14
C MET A 189 -18.88 -31.14 -6.00
N THR A 190 -18.63 -30.50 -4.86
CA THR A 190 -19.54 -30.57 -3.71
C THR A 190 -20.82 -29.78 -3.98
N GLU A 191 -20.68 -28.57 -4.55
CA GLU A 191 -21.80 -27.70 -4.90
C GLU A 191 -22.72 -28.35 -5.94
N GLU A 192 -22.14 -28.88 -7.03
CA GLU A 192 -22.86 -29.59 -8.09
C GLU A 192 -23.66 -30.76 -7.52
N TYR A 193 -23.02 -31.61 -6.70
CA TYR A 193 -23.72 -32.76 -6.13
C TYR A 193 -24.84 -32.35 -5.17
N MET A 194 -24.62 -31.33 -4.33
CA MET A 194 -25.67 -30.82 -3.43
C MET A 194 -26.82 -30.17 -4.20
N GLY A 195 -26.51 -29.39 -5.24
CA GLY A 195 -27.49 -28.76 -6.13
C GLY A 195 -28.33 -29.80 -6.85
N TYR A 196 -27.69 -30.79 -7.47
CA TYR A 196 -28.35 -31.92 -8.11
C TYR A 196 -29.28 -32.67 -7.16
N MET A 197 -28.81 -32.99 -5.95
CA MET A 197 -29.62 -33.72 -4.97
C MET A 197 -30.86 -32.94 -4.55
N MET A 198 -30.76 -31.61 -4.44
CA MET A 198 -31.90 -30.73 -4.16
C MET A 198 -32.86 -30.65 -5.35
N GLU A 199 -32.34 -30.46 -6.57
CA GLU A 199 -33.13 -30.35 -7.79
C GLU A 199 -33.93 -31.63 -8.07
N LYS A 200 -33.29 -32.79 -7.92
CA LYS A 200 -33.88 -34.11 -8.13
C LYS A 200 -35.14 -34.37 -7.29
N THR A 201 -35.29 -33.69 -6.15
CA THR A 201 -36.49 -33.83 -5.29
C THR A 201 -37.77 -33.33 -5.95
N SER A 202 -37.68 -32.40 -6.90
CA SER A 202 -38.83 -31.75 -7.52
C SER A 202 -38.77 -31.73 -9.06
N ASN A 203 -37.61 -31.99 -9.64
CA ASN A 203 -37.42 -32.14 -11.08
C ASN A 203 -37.01 -33.58 -11.44
N PRO A 204 -37.92 -34.42 -11.98
CA PRO A 204 -37.61 -35.76 -12.47
C PRO A 204 -36.60 -35.79 -13.63
N LYS A 205 -36.27 -34.65 -14.23
CA LYS A 205 -35.29 -34.49 -15.31
C LYS A 205 -34.01 -33.77 -14.86
N ALA A 206 -33.79 -33.65 -13.55
CA ALA A 206 -32.54 -33.09 -13.02
C ALA A 206 -31.34 -33.85 -13.59
N LYS A 207 -30.30 -33.11 -13.97
CA LYS A 207 -29.08 -33.64 -14.56
C LYS A 207 -27.93 -33.40 -13.61
N LEU A 208 -27.10 -34.42 -13.44
CA LEU A 208 -25.82 -34.29 -12.77
C LEU A 208 -24.77 -34.13 -13.85
N GLU A 209 -24.01 -33.05 -13.83
CA GLU A 209 -23.01 -32.79 -14.87
C GLU A 209 -21.63 -32.64 -14.24
N TRP A 210 -20.60 -33.17 -14.92
CA TRP A 210 -19.23 -32.99 -14.47
C TRP A 210 -18.27 -32.98 -15.64
N HIS A 211 -17.08 -32.40 -15.44
CA HIS A 211 -16.08 -32.23 -16.48
C HIS A 211 -14.71 -32.77 -16.08
N SER A 212 -13.95 -33.20 -17.08
CA SER A 212 -12.49 -33.32 -16.99
C SER A 212 -11.82 -31.94 -17.12
N LYS A 213 -10.54 -31.85 -16.78
CA LYS A 213 -9.78 -30.59 -16.84
C LYS A 213 -9.77 -30.04 -18.27
N GLY A 214 -10.13 -28.76 -18.42
CA GLY A 214 -10.18 -28.07 -19.71
C GLY A 214 -11.29 -28.52 -20.65
N SER A 215 -12.30 -29.23 -20.16
CA SER A 215 -13.45 -29.71 -20.95
C SER A 215 -14.75 -29.07 -20.45
N ALA A 216 -15.78 -29.05 -21.31
CA ALA A 216 -17.12 -28.65 -20.90
C ALA A 216 -17.78 -29.72 -20.01
N CYS A 217 -18.76 -29.30 -19.20
CA CYS A 217 -19.60 -30.21 -18.43
C CYS A 217 -20.38 -31.16 -19.34
N THR A 218 -20.47 -32.41 -18.90
CA THR A 218 -21.24 -33.45 -19.56
C THR A 218 -22.08 -34.19 -18.53
N GLU A 219 -23.29 -34.59 -18.91
CA GLU A 219 -24.17 -35.42 -18.09
C GLU A 219 -23.46 -36.69 -17.60
N ARG A 220 -23.55 -36.95 -16.31
CA ARG A 220 -23.00 -38.11 -15.61
C ARG A 220 -24.11 -38.84 -14.86
N THR A 221 -23.95 -40.15 -14.77
CA THR A 221 -24.69 -40.93 -13.78
C THR A 221 -24.15 -40.64 -12.38
N GLU A 222 -24.95 -40.85 -11.35
CA GLU A 222 -24.50 -40.75 -9.95
C GLU A 222 -23.32 -41.70 -9.65
N GLU A 223 -23.31 -42.87 -10.28
CA GLU A 223 -22.24 -43.87 -10.11
C GLU A 223 -20.92 -43.36 -10.69
N GLU A 224 -20.93 -42.79 -11.90
CA GLU A 224 -19.73 -42.21 -12.52
C GLU A 224 -19.21 -41.01 -11.74
N PHE A 225 -20.11 -40.08 -11.37
CA PHE A 225 -19.75 -38.92 -10.57
C PHE A 225 -19.15 -39.33 -9.22
N GLY A 226 -19.81 -40.27 -8.53
CA GLY A 226 -19.35 -40.81 -7.26
C GLY A 226 -17.99 -41.49 -7.37
N ALA A 227 -17.74 -42.26 -8.43
CA ALA A 227 -16.45 -42.90 -8.69
C ALA A 227 -15.33 -41.87 -8.87
N ILE A 228 -15.59 -40.78 -9.61
CA ILE A 228 -14.64 -39.67 -9.78
C ILE A 228 -14.38 -38.98 -8.44
N ALA A 229 -15.44 -38.62 -7.70
CA ALA A 229 -15.32 -37.93 -6.41
C ALA A 229 -14.53 -38.73 -5.36
N ILE A 230 -14.80 -40.04 -5.27
CA ILE A 230 -14.07 -40.95 -4.40
C ILE A 230 -12.60 -41.03 -4.81
N ALA A 231 -12.32 -41.12 -6.12
CA ALA A 231 -10.95 -41.15 -6.63
C ALA A 231 -10.21 -39.84 -6.33
N VAL A 232 -10.83 -38.68 -6.55
CA VAL A 232 -10.26 -37.36 -6.21
C VAL A 232 -9.94 -37.26 -4.72
N ARG A 233 -10.85 -37.71 -3.86
CA ARG A 233 -10.60 -37.76 -2.41
C ARG A 233 -9.45 -38.70 -2.06
N ALA A 234 -9.38 -39.89 -2.65
CA ALA A 234 -8.30 -40.84 -2.42
C ALA A 234 -6.94 -40.30 -2.89
N TYR A 235 -6.90 -39.64 -4.04
CA TYR A 235 -5.72 -39.02 -4.62
C TYR A 235 -5.19 -37.87 -3.74
N THR A 236 -6.08 -36.98 -3.28
CA THR A 236 -5.70 -35.79 -2.51
C THR A 236 -5.37 -36.09 -1.05
N LYS A 237 -5.95 -37.15 -0.46
CA LYS A 237 -5.86 -37.45 0.97
C LYS A 237 -4.42 -37.53 1.53
N PRO A 238 -3.44 -38.19 0.89
CA PRO A 238 -2.06 -38.23 1.38
C PRO A 238 -1.43 -36.84 1.49
N TYR A 239 -1.70 -35.96 0.52
CA TYR A 239 -1.17 -34.59 0.50
C TYR A 239 -1.85 -33.71 1.56
N PHE A 240 -3.16 -33.88 1.76
CA PHE A 240 -3.85 -33.27 2.90
C PHE A 240 -3.23 -33.66 4.23
N ASN A 241 -2.88 -34.94 4.41
CA ASN A 241 -2.26 -35.38 5.66
C ASN A 241 -0.88 -34.71 5.86
N LYS A 242 -0.08 -34.55 4.79
CA LYS A 242 1.19 -33.79 4.85
C LYS A 242 0.97 -32.33 5.25
N MET A 243 0.02 -31.65 4.60
CA MET A 243 -0.33 -30.26 4.91
C MET A 243 -0.82 -30.11 6.36
N GLN A 244 -1.62 -31.05 6.87
CA GLN A 244 -2.10 -31.02 8.26
C GLN A 244 -0.98 -31.28 9.27
N ALA A 245 -0.02 -32.17 8.96
CA ALA A 245 1.14 -32.38 9.83
C ALA A 245 2.00 -31.10 9.94
N ALA A 246 2.25 -30.41 8.81
CA ALA A 246 2.93 -29.12 8.82
C ALA A 246 2.14 -28.05 9.59
N LYS A 247 0.80 -28.03 9.45
CA LYS A 247 -0.08 -27.16 10.24
C LYS A 247 0.11 -27.41 11.74
N GLU A 248 0.03 -28.65 12.16
CA GLU A 248 0.20 -29.02 13.57
C GLU A 248 1.55 -28.58 14.12
N ALA A 249 2.64 -28.78 13.36
CA ALA A 249 3.97 -28.32 13.72
C ALA A 249 4.06 -26.78 13.83
N ILE A 250 3.51 -26.04 12.85
CA ILE A 250 3.47 -24.56 12.87
C ILE A 250 2.76 -24.08 14.13
N PHE A 251 1.58 -24.62 14.44
CA PHE A 251 0.80 -24.14 15.58
C PHE A 251 1.40 -24.57 16.93
N SER A 252 2.16 -25.67 16.96
CA SER A 252 2.86 -26.16 18.16
C SER A 252 4.19 -25.44 18.44
N ALA A 253 4.74 -24.72 17.47
CA ALA A 253 5.99 -23.97 17.63
C ALA A 253 5.87 -22.88 18.71
N LYS A 254 6.95 -22.66 19.48
CA LYS A 254 6.95 -21.76 20.64
C LYS A 254 7.48 -20.36 20.36
N ASP A 255 8.18 -20.18 19.25
CA ASP A 255 8.85 -18.95 18.85
C ASP A 255 8.88 -18.83 17.32
N LYS A 256 9.29 -17.67 16.82
CA LYS A 256 9.29 -17.34 15.39
C LYS A 256 10.28 -18.19 14.61
N ASP A 257 11.46 -18.45 15.18
CA ASP A 257 12.50 -19.28 14.56
C ASP A 257 11.99 -20.71 14.33
N ALA A 258 11.34 -21.30 15.34
CA ALA A 258 10.74 -22.62 15.23
C ALA A 258 9.61 -22.66 14.19
N VAL A 259 8.79 -21.61 14.08
CA VAL A 259 7.76 -21.51 13.02
C VAL A 259 8.41 -21.48 11.64
N MET A 260 9.46 -20.70 11.46
CA MET A 260 10.16 -20.58 10.18
C MET A 260 10.91 -21.85 9.78
N ALA A 261 11.35 -22.64 10.77
CA ALA A 261 11.99 -23.94 10.56
C ALA A 261 11.02 -25.06 10.17
N VAL A 262 9.71 -24.89 10.34
CA VAL A 262 8.73 -25.89 9.87
C VAL A 262 8.71 -25.89 8.36
N LYS A 263 9.04 -27.05 7.76
CA LYS A 263 8.93 -27.28 6.33
C LYS A 263 7.46 -27.34 5.94
N ILE A 264 7.05 -26.41 5.09
CA ILE A 264 5.69 -26.42 4.52
C ILE A 264 5.67 -27.26 3.25
N PHE A 265 4.47 -27.48 2.70
CA PHE A 265 4.28 -28.28 1.51
C PHE A 265 5.20 -27.83 0.36
N GLY A 266 5.99 -28.76 -0.20
CA GLY A 266 6.90 -28.49 -1.32
C GLY A 266 8.30 -28.01 -0.93
N GLU A 267 8.56 -27.71 0.34
CA GLU A 267 9.91 -27.41 0.84
C GLU A 267 10.64 -28.72 1.23
N GLU A 268 11.90 -28.88 0.77
CA GLU A 268 12.75 -30.06 1.05
C GLU A 268 13.47 -30.02 2.39
#